data_AF-A0A7W7NZH4-F1
#
_entry.id   AF-A0A7W7NZH4-F1
#
_cell.length_a   1.000
_cell.length_b   1.000
_cell.length_c   1.000
_cell.angle_alpha   90.00
_cell.angle_beta   90.00
_cell.angle_gamma   90.00
#
_symmetry.space_group_name_H-M   'P 1'
#
loop_
_entity.id
_entity.type
_entity.pdbx_description
1 polymer ?
#
loop_
_entity_poly.entity_id
_entity_poly.type
_entity_poly.pdbx_seq_one_letter_code
_entity_poly.pdbx_strand_id
1 'polypeptide(L)'
;MYRSTLCVSNTNSFRAMASVFQTGAQIFCEHRRGYVWGQKEVQSFMNSILQGKLLGTVSVWLMPGQFMNQRQGYRHKHLGALGNSDAYARPSAMVIDGYNRMATLAWATTITPAPCEYSEQELAVWCNGQTLVLDAETKEFIWVDDDELNSGLLIPVQLLAPGEDCQLEAPGRKYIREMTKKVWRGYGPNSIKDFKRLCWEVAYAIQNAEATVCHYMQGTMDEVLATMNTQATAGIADDYANAYASSRKRF
;
A
#
# COMPACT_ATOMS: atom_id res chain seq x y z
N MET A 1 -23.89 29.51 -4.89
CA MET A 1 -23.67 29.28 -3.44
C MET A 1 -22.60 28.21 -3.35
N TYR A 2 -21.33 28.57 -3.08
CA TYR A 2 -20.24 27.60 -3.01
C TYR A 2 -20.45 26.73 -1.78
N ARG A 3 -20.73 25.43 -1.96
CA ARG A 3 -20.69 24.46 -0.87
C ARG A 3 -19.20 24.27 -0.53
N SER A 4 -18.79 24.67 0.66
CA SER A 4 -17.43 24.47 1.13
C SER A 4 -17.14 22.97 1.20
N THR A 5 -16.21 22.48 0.39
CA THR A 5 -15.69 21.12 0.48
C THR A 5 -15.09 20.90 1.88
N LEU A 6 -15.73 20.06 2.70
CA LEU A 6 -15.22 19.74 4.03
C LEU A 6 -14.17 18.63 3.91
N CYS A 7 -12.93 18.98 4.27
CA CYS A 7 -11.81 18.05 4.40
C CYS A 7 -11.59 17.70 5.88
N VAL A 8 -11.60 16.41 6.23
CA VAL A 8 -11.26 15.92 7.57
C VAL A 8 -10.06 15.00 7.45
N SER A 9 -8.99 15.28 8.20
CA SER A 9 -7.77 14.48 8.21
C SER A 9 -7.66 13.65 9.48
N ASN A 10 -7.43 12.34 9.36
CA ASN A 10 -7.14 11.45 10.49
C ASN A 10 -5.90 10.60 10.16
N THR A 11 -5.06 10.33 11.16
CA THR A 11 -3.97 9.36 11.02
C THR A 11 -4.52 7.97 11.26
N ASN A 12 -4.35 7.08 10.29
CA ASN A 12 -4.78 5.69 10.37
C ASN A 12 -3.60 4.77 10.08
N SER A 13 -3.50 3.66 10.83
CA SER A 13 -2.57 2.58 10.49
C SER A 13 -3.03 1.88 9.21
N PHE A 14 -2.10 1.25 8.50
CA PHE A 14 -2.42 0.43 7.33
C PHE A 14 -3.48 -0.62 7.67
N ARG A 15 -3.40 -1.24 8.84
CA ARG A 15 -4.44 -2.16 9.34
C ARG A 15 -5.83 -1.51 9.39
N ALA A 16 -5.95 -0.29 9.91
CA ALA A 16 -7.21 0.43 9.97
C ALA A 16 -7.72 0.84 8.59
N MET A 17 -6.82 1.10 7.64
CA MET A 17 -7.20 1.37 6.25
C MET A 17 -7.55 0.10 5.48
N ALA A 18 -6.88 -1.03 5.75
CA ALA A 18 -7.11 -2.32 5.12
C ALA A 18 -8.55 -2.81 5.31
N SER A 19 -9.15 -2.59 6.49
CA SER A 19 -10.57 -2.90 6.71
C SER A 19 -11.51 -2.03 5.87
N VAL A 20 -11.15 -0.77 5.62
CA VAL A 20 -11.89 0.13 4.71
C VAL A 20 -11.79 -0.34 3.25
N PHE A 21 -10.66 -0.94 2.86
CA PHE A 21 -10.49 -1.54 1.52
C PHE A 21 -11.18 -2.90 1.39
N GLN A 22 -11.16 -3.71 2.44
CA GLN A 22 -11.81 -5.03 2.50
C GLN A 22 -13.34 -4.95 2.62
N THR A 23 -13.90 -3.82 3.09
CA THR A 23 -15.35 -3.61 3.20
C THR A 23 -16.01 -3.20 1.88
N GLY A 24 -15.27 -3.20 0.76
CA GLY A 24 -15.88 -3.04 -0.56
C GLY A 24 -15.99 -1.62 -1.07
N ALA A 25 -15.19 -0.69 -0.54
CA ALA A 25 -14.96 0.55 -1.24
C ALA A 25 -14.29 0.22 -2.59
N GLN A 26 -15.06 0.17 -3.68
CA GLN A 26 -14.44 0.20 -5.01
C GLN A 26 -13.85 1.60 -5.16
N ILE A 27 -12.55 1.64 -4.98
CA ILE A 27 -11.76 2.84 -5.07
C ILE A 27 -11.47 3.05 -6.54
N PHE A 28 -12.17 4.01 -7.11
CA PHE A 28 -11.91 4.43 -8.48
C PHE A 28 -10.83 5.50 -8.51
N CYS A 29 -10.21 5.69 -9.66
CA CYS A 29 -9.49 6.91 -9.97
C CYS A 29 -9.84 7.25 -11.41
N GLU A 30 -11.04 7.81 -11.61
CA GLU A 30 -11.51 8.16 -12.96
C GLU A 30 -10.70 9.34 -13.53
N HIS A 31 -10.03 10.11 -12.66
CA HIS A 31 -9.23 11.26 -13.05
C HIS A 31 -7.76 11.07 -12.66
N ARG A 32 -7.04 10.43 -13.60
CA ARG A 32 -5.58 10.47 -13.83
C ARG A 32 -4.73 9.34 -13.25
N ARG A 33 -4.23 8.55 -14.24
CA ARG A 33 -3.14 7.55 -14.22
C ARG A 33 -3.44 6.29 -13.41
N GLY A 34 -3.40 5.15 -14.10
CA GLY A 34 -3.44 3.84 -13.44
C GLY A 34 -2.19 3.62 -12.60
N TYR A 35 -1.94 2.37 -12.20
CA TYR A 35 -0.69 2.03 -11.54
C TYR A 35 0.50 2.41 -12.45
N VAL A 36 1.44 3.18 -11.92
CA VAL A 36 2.60 3.71 -12.69
C VAL A 36 3.94 3.45 -12.01
N TRP A 37 3.94 2.89 -10.81
CA TRP A 37 5.19 2.52 -10.14
C TRP A 37 5.84 1.32 -10.83
N GLY A 38 7.15 1.37 -10.97
CA GLY A 38 7.97 0.22 -11.32
C GLY A 38 8.47 -0.50 -10.06
N GLN A 39 9.21 -1.58 -10.27
CA GLN A 39 9.83 -2.36 -9.20
C GLN A 39 10.71 -1.51 -8.26
N LYS A 40 11.43 -0.53 -8.81
CA LYS A 40 12.31 0.37 -8.04
C LYS A 40 11.52 1.25 -7.08
N GLU A 41 10.43 1.85 -7.53
CA GLU A 41 9.56 2.67 -6.69
C GLU A 41 8.91 1.83 -5.60
N VAL A 42 8.43 0.63 -5.94
CA VAL A 42 7.88 -0.34 -4.97
C VAL A 42 8.90 -0.70 -3.92
N GLN A 43 10.11 -1.09 -4.33
CA GLN A 43 11.18 -1.46 -3.42
C GLN A 43 11.57 -0.30 -2.49
N SER A 44 11.76 0.90 -3.06
CA SER A 44 12.06 2.10 -2.28
C SER A 44 10.96 2.43 -1.27
N PHE A 45 9.70 2.25 -1.66
CA PHE A 45 8.55 2.47 -0.78
C PHE A 45 8.51 1.44 0.35
N MET A 46 8.64 0.15 0.05
CA MET A 46 8.63 -0.89 1.08
C MET A 46 9.82 -0.76 2.05
N ASN A 47 11.00 -0.39 1.55
CA ASN A 47 12.16 -0.09 2.40
C ASN A 47 11.97 1.19 3.24
N SER A 48 11.16 2.15 2.78
CA SER A 48 10.83 3.33 3.59
C SER A 48 9.99 2.96 4.82
N ILE A 49 9.13 1.95 4.72
CA ILE A 49 8.33 1.43 5.85
C ILE A 49 9.24 0.80 6.91
N LEU A 50 10.28 0.08 6.49
CA LEU A 50 11.29 -0.48 7.40
C LEU A 50 12.00 0.60 8.23
N GLN A 51 12.13 1.80 7.66
CA GLN A 51 12.76 2.95 8.31
C GLN A 51 11.80 3.71 9.23
N GLY A 52 10.58 3.21 9.44
CA GLY A 52 9.56 3.86 10.28
C GLY A 52 9.01 5.16 9.68
N LYS A 53 9.13 5.35 8.36
CA LYS A 53 8.57 6.51 7.68
C LYS A 53 7.06 6.34 7.54
N LEU A 54 6.33 7.45 7.70
CA LEU A 54 4.90 7.51 7.37
C LEU A 54 4.71 7.15 5.89
N LEU A 55 3.60 6.46 5.59
CA LEU A 55 3.15 6.20 4.22
C LEU A 55 2.84 7.51 3.46
N GLY A 56 2.70 8.62 4.19
CA GLY A 56 2.32 9.93 3.67
C GLY A 56 0.82 10.11 3.67
N THR A 57 0.34 11.02 2.83
CA THR A 57 -1.08 11.36 2.77
C THR A 57 -1.82 10.53 1.72
N VAL A 58 -3.03 10.08 2.04
CA VAL A 58 -3.97 9.43 1.13
C VAL A 58 -5.22 10.29 1.08
N SER A 59 -5.59 10.76 -0.12
CA SER A 59 -6.78 11.59 -0.30
C SER A 59 -7.94 10.74 -0.78
N VAL A 60 -9.06 10.80 -0.08
CA VAL A 60 -10.24 9.99 -0.33
C VAL A 60 -11.46 10.90 -0.48
N TRP A 61 -12.18 10.81 -1.59
CA TRP A 61 -13.50 11.40 -1.75
C TRP A 61 -14.55 10.40 -1.31
N LEU A 62 -15.28 10.71 -0.24
CA LEU A 62 -16.45 9.96 0.18
C LEU A 62 -17.63 10.43 -0.68
N MET A 63 -18.03 9.59 -1.65
CA MET A 63 -19.03 9.95 -2.65
C MET A 63 -20.38 10.24 -1.99
N PRO A 64 -20.91 11.47 -2.09
CA PRO A 64 -22.25 11.77 -1.60
C PRO A 64 -23.29 10.88 -2.29
N GLY A 65 -24.34 10.48 -1.56
CA GLY A 65 -25.33 9.50 -2.05
C GLY A 65 -26.00 9.85 -3.38
N GLN A 66 -26.08 11.14 -3.71
CA GLN A 66 -26.59 11.65 -4.99
C GLN A 66 -25.71 11.30 -6.20
N PHE A 67 -24.41 11.07 -6.02
CA PHE A 67 -23.47 10.69 -7.07
C PHE A 67 -23.27 9.18 -7.20
N MET A 68 -23.78 8.39 -6.23
CA MET A 68 -23.70 6.93 -6.24
C MET A 68 -24.39 6.28 -7.45
N ASN A 69 -25.24 6.99 -8.21
CA ASN A 69 -25.95 6.46 -9.37
C ASN A 69 -25.26 6.77 -10.72
N GLN A 70 -24.23 7.62 -10.76
CA GLN A 70 -23.47 7.95 -11.99
C GLN A 70 -22.46 6.85 -12.39
N ARG A 71 -22.76 5.59 -12.05
CA ARG A 71 -21.87 4.42 -11.99
C ARG A 71 -21.20 3.97 -13.28
N GLN A 72 -21.64 4.46 -14.45
CA GLN A 72 -21.21 3.90 -15.73
C GLN A 72 -19.87 4.47 -16.22
N GLY A 73 -19.50 5.70 -15.83
CA GLY A 73 -18.18 6.27 -16.17
C GLY A 73 -17.06 5.71 -15.30
N TYR A 74 -17.33 5.60 -13.99
CA TYR A 74 -16.30 5.33 -12.98
C TYR A 74 -15.85 3.86 -12.92
N ARG A 75 -16.38 2.96 -13.76
CA ARG A 75 -16.37 1.50 -13.56
C ARG A 75 -15.02 0.78 -13.71
N HIS A 76 -13.91 1.47 -13.91
CA HIS A 76 -12.66 0.82 -14.27
C HIS A 76 -11.44 1.34 -13.51
N LYS A 77 -10.59 0.37 -13.11
CA LYS A 77 -9.25 0.41 -12.50
C LYS A 77 -9.25 0.14 -10.99
N HIS A 78 -8.92 -1.10 -10.68
CA HIS A 78 -8.90 -1.75 -9.37
C HIS A 78 -7.76 -1.26 -8.49
N LEU A 79 -7.90 -1.30 -7.16
CA LEU A 79 -6.76 -1.09 -6.25
C LEU A 79 -5.95 -2.39 -6.13
N GLY A 80 -5.07 -2.64 -7.09
CA GLY A 80 -4.23 -3.84 -7.11
C GLY A 80 -5.02 -5.14 -7.21
N ALA A 81 -4.52 -6.21 -6.58
CA ALA A 81 -5.10 -7.55 -6.65
C ALA A 81 -6.35 -7.78 -5.78
N LEU A 82 -6.90 -6.73 -5.17
CA LEU A 82 -8.17 -6.81 -4.45
C LEU A 82 -9.31 -6.95 -5.46
N GLY A 83 -9.93 -8.12 -5.48
CA GLY A 83 -10.89 -8.52 -6.51
C GLY A 83 -12.17 -7.69 -6.59
N ASN A 84 -12.84 -7.79 -7.74
CA ASN A 84 -14.26 -7.50 -7.86
C ASN A 84 -15.02 -8.51 -6.99
N SER A 85 -15.51 -8.10 -5.82
CA SER A 85 -16.65 -8.81 -5.26
C SER A 85 -17.92 -8.12 -5.78
N ASP A 86 -18.72 -8.87 -6.53
CA ASP A 86 -20.10 -8.52 -6.84
C ASP A 86 -20.95 -8.36 -5.56
N ALA A 87 -20.41 -8.75 -4.39
CA ALA A 87 -21.00 -8.51 -3.08
C ALA A 87 -20.78 -7.08 -2.55
N TYR A 88 -19.87 -6.29 -3.14
CA TYR A 88 -19.60 -4.90 -2.76
C TYR A 88 -20.46 -3.94 -3.58
N ALA A 89 -21.77 -3.97 -3.33
CA ALA A 89 -22.77 -3.40 -4.22
C ALA A 89 -22.76 -1.86 -4.36
N ARG A 90 -21.96 -1.10 -3.58
CA ARG A 90 -21.95 0.36 -3.60
C ARG A 90 -20.59 0.94 -3.19
N PRO A 91 -19.78 1.41 -4.14
CA PRO A 91 -18.60 2.18 -3.79
C PRO A 91 -19.03 3.48 -3.09
N SER A 92 -18.57 3.65 -1.86
CA SER A 92 -18.85 4.79 -1.00
C SER A 92 -17.69 5.79 -0.95
N ALA A 93 -16.54 5.42 -1.52
CA ALA A 93 -15.30 6.16 -1.42
C ALA A 93 -14.43 6.00 -2.67
N MET A 94 -13.67 7.04 -3.01
CA MET A 94 -12.77 7.07 -4.16
C MET A 94 -11.40 7.62 -3.71
N VAL A 95 -10.29 6.95 -4.06
CA VAL A 95 -8.94 7.47 -3.78
C VAL A 95 -8.53 8.40 -4.90
N ILE A 96 -8.18 9.63 -4.52
CA ILE A 96 -7.82 10.70 -5.45
C ILE A 96 -6.30 10.91 -5.49
N ASP A 97 -5.62 10.65 -4.37
CA ASP A 97 -4.16 10.66 -4.27
C ASP A 97 -3.66 9.54 -3.34
N GLY A 98 -2.46 9.06 -3.59
CA GLY A 98 -1.85 7.94 -2.86
C GLY A 98 -2.18 6.57 -3.43
N TYR A 99 -2.81 6.50 -4.61
CA TYR A 99 -3.22 5.24 -5.25
C TYR A 99 -2.07 4.23 -5.37
N ASN A 100 -0.89 4.61 -5.89
CA ASN A 100 0.22 3.66 -6.05
C ASN A 100 0.73 3.08 -4.72
N ARG A 101 0.73 3.88 -3.64
CA ARG A 101 1.09 3.42 -2.29
C ARG A 101 0.10 2.37 -1.82
N MET A 102 -1.17 2.67 -1.94
CA MET A 102 -2.26 1.79 -1.50
C MET A 102 -2.33 0.51 -2.33
N ALA A 103 -2.20 0.62 -3.65
CA ALA A 103 -2.14 -0.52 -4.55
C ALA A 103 -0.91 -1.40 -4.28
N THR A 104 0.26 -0.79 -4.02
CA THR A 104 1.48 -1.52 -3.66
C THR A 104 1.32 -2.31 -2.37
N LEU A 105 0.73 -1.71 -1.34
CA LEU A 105 0.44 -2.43 -0.09
C LEU A 105 -0.58 -3.55 -0.31
N ALA A 106 -1.63 -3.31 -1.10
CA ALA A 106 -2.62 -4.32 -1.43
C ALA A 106 -2.00 -5.52 -2.18
N TRP A 107 -1.16 -5.27 -3.18
CA TRP A 107 -0.38 -6.30 -3.87
C TRP A 107 0.56 -7.04 -2.92
N ALA A 108 1.28 -6.31 -2.07
CA ALA A 108 2.20 -6.86 -1.09
C ALA A 108 1.51 -7.72 -0.01
N THR A 109 0.19 -7.62 0.16
CA THR A 109 -0.59 -8.48 1.07
C THR A 109 -1.41 -9.56 0.36
N THR A 110 -1.36 -9.64 -0.97
CA THR A 110 -2.21 -10.57 -1.73
C THR A 110 -1.46 -11.86 -2.06
N ILE A 111 -1.86 -12.98 -1.43
CA ILE A 111 -1.26 -14.31 -1.67
C ILE A 111 -1.69 -14.88 -3.02
N THR A 112 -2.93 -14.63 -3.45
CA THR A 112 -3.47 -15.13 -4.71
C THR A 112 -4.13 -13.96 -5.44
N PRO A 113 -3.58 -13.56 -6.61
CA PRO A 113 -4.18 -12.49 -7.38
C PRO A 113 -5.63 -12.81 -7.74
N ALA A 114 -6.54 -11.84 -7.61
CA ALA A 114 -7.91 -12.02 -8.04
C ALA A 114 -7.99 -12.27 -9.57
N PRO A 115 -9.00 -13.00 -10.07
CA PRO A 115 -9.23 -13.11 -11.51
C PRO A 115 -9.87 -11.82 -12.04
N CYS A 116 -9.07 -10.76 -12.22
CA CYS A 116 -9.49 -9.47 -12.78
C CYS A 116 -8.52 -8.97 -13.86
N GLU A 117 -8.94 -7.94 -14.61
CA GLU A 117 -8.09 -7.28 -15.59
C GLU A 117 -7.08 -6.36 -14.90
N TYR A 118 -5.80 -6.72 -14.98
CA TYR A 118 -4.68 -5.93 -14.49
C TYR A 118 -4.21 -4.93 -15.52
N SER A 119 -3.69 -3.78 -15.07
CA SER A 119 -2.98 -2.88 -15.97
C SER A 119 -1.65 -3.48 -16.45
N GLU A 120 -1.18 -3.07 -17.62
CA GLU A 120 0.12 -3.51 -18.16
C GLU A 120 1.27 -3.27 -17.16
N GLN A 121 1.23 -2.14 -16.44
CA GLN A 121 2.24 -1.81 -15.44
C GLN A 121 2.15 -2.73 -14.21
N GLU A 122 0.94 -3.11 -13.76
CA GLU A 122 0.79 -4.07 -12.67
C GLU A 122 1.36 -5.43 -13.05
N LEU A 123 1.06 -5.90 -14.26
CA LEU A 123 1.61 -7.15 -14.78
C LEU A 123 3.13 -7.08 -14.87
N ALA A 124 3.68 -5.98 -15.36
CA ALA A 124 5.12 -5.78 -15.50
C ALA A 124 5.88 -5.74 -14.17
N VAL A 125 5.22 -5.37 -13.06
CA VAL A 125 5.85 -5.29 -11.73
C VAL A 125 5.58 -6.54 -10.89
N TRP A 126 4.35 -7.04 -10.89
CA TRP A 126 3.89 -8.08 -9.95
C TRP A 126 3.71 -9.44 -10.60
N CYS A 127 3.76 -9.53 -11.94
CA CYS A 127 3.55 -10.78 -12.69
C CYS A 127 4.65 -10.98 -13.75
N ASN A 128 5.90 -10.68 -13.40
CA ASN A 128 7.04 -10.72 -14.32
C ASN A 128 8.04 -11.86 -14.04
N GLY A 129 7.66 -12.85 -13.23
CA GLY A 129 8.53 -13.97 -12.84
C GLY A 129 9.53 -13.62 -11.73
N GLN A 130 9.36 -12.45 -11.10
CA GLN A 130 10.12 -12.04 -9.93
C GLN A 130 9.19 -11.84 -8.73
N THR A 131 9.72 -12.12 -7.56
CA THR A 131 9.00 -11.96 -6.29
C THR A 131 9.72 -10.94 -5.41
N LEU A 132 8.95 -10.01 -4.83
CA LEU A 132 9.45 -9.11 -3.80
C LEU A 132 9.62 -9.88 -2.49
N VAL A 133 10.85 -9.98 -2.01
CA VAL A 133 11.22 -10.69 -0.78
C VAL A 133 11.88 -9.77 0.22
N LEU A 134 11.73 -10.07 1.51
CA LEU A 134 12.63 -9.59 2.53
C LEU A 134 13.84 -10.54 2.59
N ASP A 135 15.03 -9.96 2.43
CA ASP A 135 16.29 -10.69 2.46
C ASP A 135 17.00 -10.54 3.81
N ALA A 136 17.49 -11.64 4.37
CA ALA A 136 18.21 -11.63 5.64
C ALA A 136 19.59 -10.96 5.58
N GLU A 137 20.25 -10.99 4.43
CA GLU A 137 21.61 -10.46 4.27
C GLU A 137 21.59 -8.93 4.21
N THR A 138 20.81 -8.39 3.29
CA THR A 138 20.65 -6.93 3.12
C THR A 138 19.72 -6.32 4.17
N LYS A 139 18.81 -7.11 4.75
CA LYS A 139 17.72 -6.64 5.63
C LYS A 139 16.78 -5.65 4.94
N GLU A 140 16.68 -5.76 3.62
CA GLU A 140 15.86 -4.93 2.77
C GLU A 140 14.88 -5.78 1.98
N PHE A 141 13.86 -5.13 1.44
CA PHE A 141 13.09 -5.67 0.35
C PHE A 141 13.89 -5.60 -0.94
N ILE A 142 13.92 -6.71 -1.68
CA ILE A 142 14.55 -6.85 -2.98
C ILE A 142 13.67 -7.71 -3.89
N TRP A 143 13.78 -7.49 -5.19
CA TRP A 143 13.20 -8.39 -6.19
C TRP A 143 14.18 -9.50 -6.50
N VAL A 144 13.70 -10.74 -6.51
CA VAL A 144 14.48 -11.93 -6.89
C VAL A 144 13.70 -12.72 -7.92
N ASP A 145 14.41 -13.45 -8.79
CA ASP A 145 13.75 -14.38 -9.71
C ASP A 145 13.09 -15.52 -8.92
N ASP A 146 11.96 -16.03 -9.41
CA ASP A 146 11.15 -17.02 -8.67
C ASP A 146 11.91 -18.33 -8.38
N ASP A 147 12.89 -18.68 -9.20
CA ASP A 147 13.78 -19.84 -8.98
C ASP A 147 14.81 -19.60 -7.87
N GLU A 148 15.19 -18.36 -7.60
CA GLU A 148 16.09 -17.96 -6.52
C GLU A 148 15.42 -17.92 -5.13
N LEU A 149 14.08 -17.99 -5.05
CA LEU A 149 13.35 -18.02 -3.78
C LEU A 149 13.81 -19.16 -2.84
N ASN A 150 14.36 -20.23 -3.41
CA ASN A 150 14.83 -21.41 -2.68
C ASN A 150 16.35 -21.44 -2.47
N SER A 151 17.08 -20.38 -2.79
CA SER A 151 18.55 -20.34 -2.65
C SER A 151 19.04 -19.54 -1.44
N GLY A 152 18.17 -18.76 -0.78
CA GLY A 152 18.55 -17.83 0.29
C GLY A 152 17.72 -17.88 1.58
N LEU A 153 18.12 -17.08 2.57
CA LEU A 153 17.28 -16.70 3.72
C LEU A 153 16.31 -15.59 3.29
N LEU A 154 15.34 -15.97 2.46
CA LEU A 154 14.38 -15.06 1.83
C LEU A 154 12.96 -15.39 2.29
N ILE A 155 12.12 -14.36 2.43
CA ILE A 155 10.69 -14.53 2.65
C ILE A 155 9.88 -13.59 1.74
N PRO A 156 8.96 -14.13 0.91
CA PRO A 156 8.05 -13.32 0.12
C PRO A 156 7.26 -12.33 0.98
N VAL A 157 7.13 -11.08 0.52
CA VAL A 157 6.42 -10.02 1.24
C VAL A 157 4.97 -10.38 1.54
N GLN A 158 4.32 -11.13 0.65
CA GLN A 158 2.93 -11.58 0.80
C GLN A 158 2.73 -12.49 2.00
N LEU A 159 3.80 -13.09 2.50
CA LEU A 159 3.80 -13.98 3.66
C LEU A 159 4.16 -13.25 4.96
N LEU A 160 4.59 -11.99 4.88
CA LEU A 160 4.87 -11.11 6.03
C LEU A 160 3.63 -10.34 6.49
N ALA A 161 2.65 -10.14 5.61
CA ALA A 161 1.40 -9.50 5.94
C ALA A 161 0.67 -10.28 7.05
N PRO A 162 0.46 -9.71 8.23
CA PRO A 162 -0.14 -10.45 9.34
C PRO A 162 -1.66 -10.21 9.36
N GLY A 163 -2.38 -11.23 9.84
CA GLY A 163 -3.79 -11.11 10.18
C GLY A 163 -4.01 -10.20 11.39
N GLU A 164 -5.25 -10.15 11.89
CA GLU A 164 -5.70 -9.25 12.96
C GLU A 164 -4.89 -9.31 14.28
N ASP A 165 -3.99 -10.27 14.50
CA ASP A 165 -3.28 -10.42 15.78
C ASP A 165 -1.77 -10.17 15.71
N CYS A 166 -1.27 -9.41 14.72
CA CYS A 166 0.18 -9.17 14.52
C CYS A 166 1.00 -10.46 14.35
N GLN A 167 0.34 -11.60 14.14
CA GLN A 167 0.99 -12.88 13.88
C GLN A 167 1.07 -13.09 12.38
N LEU A 168 2.26 -13.50 11.92
CA LEU A 168 2.44 -14.08 10.59
C LEU A 168 1.27 -15.05 10.34
N GLU A 169 0.55 -14.84 9.25
CA GLU A 169 -0.60 -15.68 8.95
C GLU A 169 -0.19 -17.16 8.85
N ALA A 170 -1.16 -18.06 8.96
CA ALA A 170 -0.92 -19.50 8.86
C ALA A 170 -0.06 -19.88 7.63
N PRO A 171 -0.23 -19.25 6.44
CA PRO A 171 0.64 -19.47 5.28
C PRO A 171 2.11 -19.08 5.54
N GLY A 172 2.38 -17.91 6.11
CA GLY A 172 3.75 -17.46 6.39
C GLY A 172 4.46 -18.33 7.42
N ARG A 173 3.75 -18.74 8.49
CA ARG A 173 4.30 -19.68 9.48
C ARG A 173 4.59 -21.06 8.89
N LYS A 174 3.71 -21.56 8.01
CA LYS A 174 3.92 -22.81 7.29
C LYS A 174 5.14 -22.71 6.38
N TYR A 175 5.27 -21.62 5.62
CA TYR A 175 6.41 -21.35 4.75
C TYR A 175 7.73 -21.34 5.53
N ILE A 176 7.83 -20.53 6.59
CA ILE A 176 9.03 -20.46 7.45
C ILE A 176 9.42 -21.84 7.99
N ARG A 177 8.43 -22.64 8.41
CA ARG A 177 8.66 -24.01 8.91
C ARG A 177 9.22 -24.93 7.82
N GLU A 178 8.68 -24.84 6.61
CA GLU A 178 9.14 -25.64 5.46
C GLU A 178 10.54 -25.21 5.01
N MET A 179 10.79 -23.91 4.89
CA MET A 179 12.10 -23.36 4.52
C MET A 179 13.18 -23.69 5.55
N THR A 180 12.85 -23.60 6.86
CA THR A 180 13.75 -24.03 7.95
C THR A 180 14.22 -25.48 7.78
N LYS A 181 13.35 -26.37 7.27
CA LYS A 181 13.65 -27.80 7.11
C LYS A 181 14.42 -28.11 5.84
N LYS A 182 14.18 -27.36 4.77
CA LYS A 182 14.68 -27.63 3.41
C LYS A 182 15.90 -26.76 3.11
N VAL A 183 15.68 -25.48 2.85
CA VAL A 183 16.68 -24.54 2.33
C VAL A 183 17.57 -24.01 3.45
N TRP A 184 16.97 -23.55 4.54
CA TRP A 184 17.71 -22.82 5.58
C TRP A 184 18.55 -23.73 6.48
N ARG A 185 18.51 -25.05 6.28
CA ARG A 185 19.30 -26.02 7.06
C ARG A 185 20.81 -25.76 6.94
N GLY A 186 21.25 -25.18 5.82
CA GLY A 186 22.65 -24.80 5.60
C GLY A 186 23.10 -23.57 6.40
N TYR A 187 22.18 -22.83 7.03
CA TYR A 187 22.49 -21.61 7.78
C TYR A 187 22.63 -21.90 9.28
N GLY A 188 23.45 -21.09 9.95
CA GLY A 188 23.64 -21.19 11.39
C GLY A 188 22.33 -20.96 12.16
N PRO A 189 22.11 -21.64 13.31
CA PRO A 189 20.88 -21.52 14.07
C PRO A 189 20.60 -20.10 14.56
N ASN A 190 21.65 -19.31 14.82
CA ASN A 190 21.52 -17.90 15.20
C ASN A 190 21.03 -17.05 14.02
N SER A 191 21.56 -17.26 12.81
CA SER A 191 21.11 -16.55 11.60
C SER A 191 19.63 -16.79 11.32
N ILE A 192 19.17 -18.04 11.46
CA ILE A 192 17.74 -18.39 11.30
C ILE A 192 16.89 -17.72 12.38
N LYS A 193 17.37 -17.69 13.64
CA LYS A 193 16.67 -17.05 14.75
C LYS A 193 16.56 -15.53 14.55
N ASP A 194 17.65 -14.89 14.17
CA ASP A 194 17.70 -13.45 13.89
C ASP A 194 16.82 -13.09 12.70
N PHE A 195 16.84 -13.89 11.63
CA PHE A 195 15.98 -13.66 10.48
C PHE A 195 14.50 -13.82 10.83
N LYS A 196 14.13 -14.83 11.63
CA LYS A 196 12.75 -14.95 12.13
C LYS A 196 12.35 -13.71 12.92
N ARG A 197 13.19 -13.21 13.82
CA ARG A 197 12.93 -11.97 14.57
C ARG A 197 12.72 -10.79 13.60
N LEU A 198 13.59 -10.64 12.60
CA LEU A 198 13.43 -9.59 11.58
C LEU A 198 12.09 -9.72 10.86
N CYS A 199 11.68 -10.92 10.44
CA CYS A 199 10.36 -11.14 9.80
C CYS A 199 9.21 -10.63 10.67
N TRP A 200 9.28 -10.85 12.00
CA TRP A 200 8.28 -10.34 12.95
C TRP A 200 8.30 -8.83 13.09
N GLU A 201 9.47 -8.22 13.17
CA GLU A 201 9.64 -6.75 13.25
C GLU A 201 9.11 -6.06 11.99
N VAL A 202 9.42 -6.61 10.81
CA VAL A 202 8.95 -6.11 9.51
C VAL A 202 7.44 -6.26 9.36
N ALA A 203 6.90 -7.43 9.71
CA ALA A 203 5.47 -7.69 9.77
C ALA A 203 4.73 -6.62 10.60
N TYR A 204 5.26 -6.32 11.80
CA TYR A 204 4.72 -5.29 12.68
C TYR A 204 4.83 -3.89 12.05
N ALA A 205 5.96 -3.55 11.43
CA ALA A 205 6.16 -2.26 10.78
C ALA A 205 5.16 -2.03 9.63
N ILE A 206 4.90 -3.04 8.80
CA ILE A 206 3.92 -2.95 7.70
C ILE A 206 2.51 -2.69 8.23
N GLN A 207 2.09 -3.40 9.28
CA GLN A 207 0.74 -3.22 9.84
C GLN A 207 0.51 -1.85 10.46
N ASN A 208 1.54 -1.37 11.16
CA ASN A 208 1.49 -0.12 11.89
C ASN A 208 2.02 1.06 11.05
N ALA A 209 2.28 0.85 9.75
CA ALA A 209 2.63 1.92 8.85
C ALA A 209 1.47 2.91 8.80
N GLU A 210 1.71 4.13 9.26
CA GLU A 210 0.68 5.16 9.39
C GLU A 210 0.57 5.98 8.10
N ALA A 211 -0.65 6.27 7.68
CA ALA A 211 -0.95 7.26 6.67
C ALA A 211 -1.88 8.34 7.24
N THR A 212 -1.70 9.57 6.78
CA THR A 212 -2.69 10.62 6.98
C THR A 212 -3.77 10.46 5.92
N VAL A 213 -5.01 10.20 6.32
CA VAL A 213 -6.14 10.06 5.40
C VAL A 213 -6.95 11.35 5.39
N CYS A 214 -7.02 12.00 4.25
CA CYS A 214 -7.82 13.21 4.02
C CYS A 214 -9.13 12.85 3.35
N HIS A 215 -10.25 13.03 4.06
CA HIS A 215 -11.58 12.75 3.56
C HIS A 215 -12.26 14.00 3.01
N TYR A 216 -12.60 13.98 1.73
CA TYR A 216 -13.45 14.98 1.08
C TYR A 216 -14.89 14.45 1.10
N MET A 217 -15.77 15.09 1.86
CA MET A 217 -17.13 14.56 2.11
C MET A 217 -18.24 15.23 1.29
N GLN A 218 -17.93 16.34 0.62
CA GLN A 218 -18.88 17.15 -0.11
C GLN A 218 -18.24 17.67 -1.40
N GLY A 219 -19.07 18.12 -2.34
CA GLY A 219 -18.62 18.59 -3.64
C GLY A 219 -18.66 17.51 -4.73
N THR A 220 -18.70 17.99 -5.97
CA THR A 220 -18.45 17.22 -7.19
C THR A 220 -16.97 16.84 -7.30
N MET A 221 -16.63 15.90 -8.17
CA MET A 221 -15.25 15.51 -8.44
C MET A 221 -14.36 16.72 -8.77
N ASP A 222 -14.82 17.57 -9.69
CA ASP A 222 -14.08 18.74 -10.15
C ASP A 222 -13.84 19.73 -9.01
N GLU A 223 -14.81 19.93 -8.11
CA GLU A 223 -14.65 20.79 -6.94
C GLU A 223 -13.63 20.22 -5.94
N VAL A 224 -13.62 18.89 -5.74
CA VAL A 224 -12.64 18.23 -4.88
C VAL A 224 -11.24 18.34 -5.47
N LEU A 225 -11.08 18.06 -6.77
CA LEU A 225 -9.81 18.21 -7.47
C LEU A 225 -9.30 19.66 -7.47
N ALA A 226 -10.18 20.64 -7.66
CA ALA A 226 -9.84 22.05 -7.55
C ALA A 226 -9.36 22.41 -6.13
N THR A 227 -10.02 21.87 -5.10
CA THR A 227 -9.61 22.04 -3.70
C THR A 227 -8.23 21.44 -3.44
N MET A 228 -7.99 20.22 -3.93
CA MET A 228 -6.69 19.54 -3.82
C MET A 228 -5.57 20.32 -4.51
N ASN A 229 -5.79 20.81 -5.73
CA ASN A 229 -4.77 21.59 -6.44
C ASN A 229 -4.46 22.91 -5.72
N THR A 230 -5.47 23.55 -5.14
CA THR A 230 -5.30 24.77 -4.34
C THR A 230 -4.52 24.47 -3.05
N GLN A 231 -4.86 23.38 -2.36
CA GLN A 231 -4.16 22.93 -1.16
C GLN A 231 -2.73 22.46 -1.45
N ALA A 232 -2.47 21.81 -2.58
CA ALA A 232 -1.13 21.43 -3.01
C ALA A 232 -0.28 22.68 -3.30
N THR A 233 -0.86 23.70 -3.93
CA THR A 233 -0.16 24.97 -4.20
C THR A 233 0.13 25.73 -2.90
N ALA A 234 -0.79 25.72 -1.93
CA ALA A 234 -0.60 26.31 -0.61
C ALA A 234 0.39 25.52 0.27
N GLY A 235 0.29 24.19 0.25
CA GLY A 235 1.16 23.27 1.00
C GLY A 235 2.58 23.23 0.46
N ILE A 236 2.79 23.40 -0.86
CA ILE A 236 4.14 23.61 -1.43
C ILE A 236 4.73 24.92 -0.88
N ALA A 237 3.95 26.00 -0.73
CA ALA A 237 4.46 27.23 -0.13
C ALA A 237 4.85 27.05 1.35
N ASP A 238 4.08 26.28 2.11
CA ASP A 238 4.35 25.99 3.53
C ASP A 238 5.47 24.96 3.75
N ASP A 239 5.60 23.94 2.89
CA ASP A 239 6.68 22.94 2.96
C ASP A 239 8.03 23.55 2.55
N TYR A 240 8.05 24.48 1.57
CA TYR A 240 9.26 25.26 1.29
C TYR A 240 9.61 26.18 2.48
N ALA A 241 8.64 26.82 3.13
CA ALA A 241 8.90 27.66 4.29
C ALA A 241 9.39 26.86 5.51
N ASN A 242 8.82 25.66 5.75
CA ASN A 242 9.18 24.80 6.88
C ASN A 242 10.49 24.02 6.64
N ALA A 243 10.80 23.62 5.41
CA ALA A 243 12.11 23.06 5.04
C ALA A 243 13.23 24.11 5.16
N TYR A 244 12.96 25.37 4.81
CA TYR A 244 13.91 26.48 4.97
C TYR A 244 14.10 26.90 6.43
N ALA A 245 13.05 26.83 7.25
CA ALA A 245 13.12 27.16 8.68
C ALA A 245 13.82 26.06 9.51
N SER A 246 13.67 24.80 9.12
CA SER A 246 14.33 23.66 9.78
C SER A 246 15.81 23.52 9.42
N SER A 247 16.27 24.02 8.27
CA SER A 247 17.70 24.06 7.92
C SER A 247 18.49 25.14 8.66
N ARG A 248 17.84 26.20 9.19
CA ARG A 248 18.47 27.26 10.00
C ARG A 248 18.59 26.96 11.50
N LYS A 249 17.99 25.89 12.00
CA LYS A 249 18.05 25.51 13.43
C LYS A 249 19.09 24.43 13.74
N ARG A 250 19.93 24.06 12.76
CA ARG A 250 21.06 23.14 12.95
C ARG A 250 22.35 23.75 12.42
N PHE A 251 22.74 24.92 12.94
CA PHE A 251 24.12 25.39 13.05
C PHE A 251 24.24 26.26 14.29
#